data_AF-A0A3B3U207-F1
#
_entry.id   AF-A0A3B3U207-F1
#
_cell.length_a   1.000
_cell.length_b   1.000
_cell.length_c   1.000
_cell.angle_alpha   90.00
_cell.angle_beta   90.00
_cell.angle_gamma   90.00
#
_symmetry.space_group_name_H-M   'P 1'
#
loop_
_entity.id
_entity.type
_entity.pdbx_description
1 polymer ?
#
loop_
_entity_poly.entity_id
_entity_poly.type
_entity_poly.pdbx_seq_one_letter_code
_entity_poly.pdbx_strand_id
1 'polypeptide(L)' 'MSYPSPHDRTRKDDEDDPVDQMISRTGCAELHYAVQECMAEHQDWRACQKQVQSFKDCMTNFQNAQKEQRRQQPST' A
#
# COMPACT_ATOMS: atom_id res chain seq x y z
N MET A 1 41.34 -6.68 9.70
CA MET A 1 40.09 -7.47 9.79
C MET A 1 38.94 -6.52 9.54
N SER A 2 38.43 -6.48 8.31
CA SER A 2 37.33 -5.57 7.93
C SER A 2 36.00 -6.28 8.21
N TYR A 3 35.28 -5.84 9.24
CA TYR A 3 33.93 -6.32 9.52
C TYR A 3 32.99 -5.80 8.43
N PRO A 4 32.25 -6.66 7.71
CA PRO A 4 31.21 -6.19 6.80
C PRO A 4 30.14 -5.46 7.61
N SER A 5 29.83 -4.23 7.20
CA SER A 5 28.84 -3.37 7.85
C SER A 5 27.44 -4.01 7.72
N PRO A 6 26.61 -4.09 8.77
CA PRO A 6 25.37 -4.87 8.78
C PRO A 6 24.23 -4.33 7.90
N HIS A 7 24.44 -3.19 7.23
CA HIS A 7 23.44 -2.60 6.34
C HIS A 7 23.85 -2.83 4.89
N ASP A 8 23.73 -4.10 4.48
CA ASP A 8 23.79 -4.50 3.08
C ASP A 8 22.61 -3.83 2.35
N ARG A 9 22.91 -2.75 1.63
CA ARG A 9 21.97 -2.03 0.75
C ARG A 9 21.97 -2.63 -0.64
N THR A 10 22.14 -3.95 -0.80
CA THR A 10 21.89 -4.61 -2.09
C THR A 10 20.43 -4.33 -2.45
N ARG A 11 20.24 -3.38 -3.36
CA ARG A 11 18.95 -3.05 -3.94
C ARG A 11 18.47 -4.30 -4.67
N LYS A 12 17.54 -5.03 -4.06
CA LYS A 12 16.66 -5.94 -4.77
C LYS A 12 15.71 -5.05 -5.59
N ASP A 13 16.18 -4.66 -6.76
CA ASP A 13 15.58 -3.67 -7.67
C ASP A 13 14.42 -4.26 -8.51
N ASP A 14 14.08 -5.53 -8.32
CA ASP A 14 13.18 -6.29 -9.19
C ASP A 14 11.99 -6.93 -8.44
N GLU A 15 11.82 -6.64 -7.15
CA GLU A 15 10.67 -7.13 -6.38
C GLU A 15 9.65 -6.00 -6.27
N ASP A 16 8.55 -6.11 -7.02
CA ASP A 16 7.34 -5.28 -6.89
C ASP A 16 7.09 -4.93 -5.42
N ASP A 17 6.93 -3.63 -5.13
CA ASP A 17 6.87 -3.14 -3.75
C ASP A 17 5.83 -3.98 -2.97
N PRO A 18 6.18 -4.57 -1.81
CA PRO A 18 5.26 -5.44 -1.06
C PRO A 18 3.92 -4.76 -0.76
N VAL A 19 3.94 -3.43 -0.69
CA VAL A 19 2.77 -2.58 -0.54
C VAL A 19 1.92 -2.55 -1.81
N ASP A 20 2.52 -2.41 -2.99
CA ASP A 20 1.79 -2.39 -4.27
C ASP A 20 1.14 -3.75 -4.57
N GLN A 21 1.85 -4.85 -4.27
CA GLN A 21 1.28 -6.21 -4.35
C GLN A 21 0.07 -6.38 -3.42
N MET A 22 0.13 -5.83 -2.21
CA MET A 22 -0.99 -5.88 -1.27
C MET A 22 -2.18 -5.06 -1.80
N ILE A 23 -1.93 -3.86 -2.31
CA ILE A 23 -2.96 -2.96 -2.84
C ILE A 23 -3.63 -3.56 -4.09
N SER A 24 -2.85 -4.21 -4.96
CA SER A 24 -3.38 -4.93 -6.12
C SER A 24 -4.38 -6.02 -5.73
N ARG A 25 -4.17 -6.70 -4.58
CA ARG A 25 -5.11 -7.70 -4.05
C ARG A 25 -6.36 -7.12 -3.42
N THR A 26 -6.32 -5.87 -2.95
CA THR A 26 -7.48 -5.23 -2.31
C THR A 26 -8.46 -4.61 -3.31
N GLY A 27 -8.03 -4.40 -4.55
CA GLY A 27 -8.80 -3.67 -5.58
C GLY A 27 -8.74 -2.15 -5.42
N CYS A 28 -7.88 -1.63 -4.55
CA CYS A 28 -7.70 -0.19 -4.34
C CYS A 28 -6.52 0.40 -5.16
N ALA A 29 -6.00 -0.33 -6.15
CA ALA A 29 -4.82 0.04 -6.93
C ALA A 29 -4.99 1.34 -7.71
N GLU A 30 -6.12 1.55 -8.38
CA GLU A 30 -6.42 2.79 -9.11
C GLU A 30 -6.31 4.04 -8.21
N LEU A 31 -6.79 3.93 -6.96
CA LEU A 31 -6.72 5.04 -6.00
C LEU A 31 -5.30 5.25 -5.47
N HIS A 32 -4.49 4.19 -5.39
CA HIS A 32 -3.07 4.29 -5.06
C HIS A 32 -2.31 5.02 -6.16
N TYR A 33 -2.52 4.64 -7.43
CA TYR A 33 -1.91 5.33 -8.58
C TYR A 33 -2.36 6.79 -8.65
N ALA A 34 -3.63 7.10 -8.40
CA ALA A 34 -4.10 8.48 -8.34
C ALA A 34 -3.39 9.34 -7.26
N VAL A 35 -3.03 8.74 -6.12
CA VAL A 35 -2.21 9.41 -5.10
C VAL A 35 -0.78 9.60 -5.59
N GLN A 36 -0.18 8.60 -6.22
CA GLN A 36 1.16 8.69 -6.79
C GLN A 36 1.23 9.76 -7.88
N GLU A 37 0.25 9.85 -8.77
CA GLU A 37 0.14 10.88 -9.80
C GLU A 37 0.02 12.27 -9.18
N CYS A 38 -0.84 12.45 -8.18
CA CYS A 38 -0.98 13.73 -7.49
C CYS A 38 0.33 14.14 -6.80
N MET A 39 1.03 13.20 -6.17
CA MET A 39 2.34 13.44 -5.57
C MET A 39 3.41 13.73 -6.61
N ALA A 40 3.34 13.11 -7.80
CA ALA A 40 4.26 13.38 -8.90
C ALA A 40 4.04 14.78 -9.50
N GLU A 41 2.79 15.25 -9.59
CA GLU A 41 2.45 16.56 -10.12
C GLU A 41 2.69 17.70 -9.12
N HIS A 42 2.14 17.58 -7.91
CA HIS A 42 2.15 18.67 -6.94
C HIS A 42 3.29 18.58 -5.92
N GLN A 43 3.78 17.37 -5.63
CA GLN A 43 4.72 17.07 -4.54
C GLN A 43 4.29 17.61 -3.16
N ASP A 44 3.01 18.00 -3.01
CA ASP A 44 2.42 18.48 -1.77
C ASP A 44 1.27 17.57 -1.36
N TRP A 45 1.47 16.84 -0.27
CA TRP A 45 0.48 15.92 0.27
C TRP A 45 -0.82 16.63 0.70
N ARG A 46 -0.78 17.94 1.01
CA ARG A 46 -1.98 18.72 1.37
C ARG A 46 -2.90 18.93 0.17
N ALA A 47 -2.33 19.15 -1.01
CA ALA A 47 -3.09 19.22 -2.25
C ALA A 47 -3.71 17.86 -2.61
N CYS A 48 -3.02 16.77 -2.25
CA CYS A 48 -3.44 15.39 -2.52
C CYS A 48 -4.38 14.79 -1.46
N GLN A 49 -4.90 15.59 -0.53
CA GLN A 49 -5.70 15.11 0.59
C GLN A 49 -6.98 14.38 0.12
N LYS A 50 -7.57 14.79 -1.00
CA LYS A 50 -8.78 14.14 -1.56
C LYS A 50 -8.48 12.72 -2.07
N GLN A 51 -7.37 12.55 -2.77
CA GLN A 51 -6.92 11.28 -3.33
C GLN A 51 -6.53 10.33 -2.18
N VAL A 52 -5.78 10.84 -1.20
CA VAL A 52 -5.39 10.07 0.00
C VAL A 52 -6.61 9.64 0.81
N GLN A 53 -7.62 10.51 0.97
CA GLN A 53 -8.85 10.16 1.67
C GLN A 53 -9.62 9.06 0.95
N SER A 54 -9.74 9.15 -0.38
CA SER A 54 -10.41 8.12 -1.19
C SER A 54 -9.71 6.76 -1.07
N PHE A 55 -8.38 6.75 -1.15
CA PHE A 55 -7.59 5.53 -0.96
C PHE A 55 -7.78 4.94 0.44
N LYS A 56 -7.79 5.78 1.49
CA LYS A 56 -8.04 5.36 2.87
C LYS A 56 -9.43 4.75 3.05
N ASP A 57 -10.46 5.32 2.45
CA ASP A 57 -11.83 4.81 2.54
C ASP A 57 -11.95 3.44 1.86
N CYS A 58 -11.34 3.25 0.69
CA CYS A 58 -11.27 1.95 0.02
C CYS A 58 -10.58 0.89 0.90
N MET A 59 -9.41 1.22 1.45
CA MET A 59 -8.66 0.29 2.29
C MET A 59 -9.39 -0.04 3.60
N THR A 60 -10.14 0.92 4.16
CA THR A 60 -10.96 0.72 5.35
C THR A 60 -12.12 -0.22 5.07
N ASN A 61 -12.79 -0.05 3.92
CA ASN A 61 -13.87 -0.94 3.49
C ASN A 61 -13.35 -2.38 3.28
N PHE A 62 -12.20 -2.54 2.61
CA PHE A 62 -11.56 -3.84 2.44
C PHE A 62 -11.25 -4.52 3.78
N GLN A 63 -10.68 -3.78 4.74
CA GLN A 63 -10.39 -4.32 6.07
C GLN A 63 -11.66 -4.75 6.81
N ASN A 64 -12.76 -4.00 6.68
CA ASN A 64 -14.04 -4.37 7.28
C ASN A 64 -14.63 -5.62 6.63
N ALA A 65 -14.60 -5.71 5.30
CA ALA A 65 -15.04 -6.89 4.56
C ALA A 65 -14.21 -8.13 4.93
N GLN A 66 -12.88 -8.00 5.06
CA GLN A 66 -12.00 -9.07 5.53
C GLN A 66 -12.32 -9.52 6.96
N LYS A 67 -12.60 -8.59 7.89
CA LYS A 67 -13.00 -8.91 9.26
C LYS A 67 -14.31 -9.68 9.28
N GLU A 68 -15.27 -9.27 8.46
CA GLU A 68 -16.57 -9.93 8.35
C GLU A 68 -16.44 -11.33 7.74
N GLN A 69 -15.66 -11.48 6.67
CA GLN A 69 -15.34 -12.79 6.09
C GLN A 69 -14.71 -13.71 7.13
N ARG A 70 -13.74 -13.22 7.91
CA ARG A 70 -13.11 -14.00 9.00
C ARG A 70 -14.10 -14.39 10.10
N ARG A 71 -15.09 -13.54 10.41
CA ARG A 71 -16.16 -13.85 11.38
C ARG A 71 -17.13 -14.90 10.86
N GLN A 72 -17.37 -14.93 9.54
CA GLN A 72 -18.26 -15.88 8.89
C GLN A 72 -17.60 -17.23 8.59
N GLN A 73 -16.28 -17.36 8.73
CA GLN A 73 -15.62 -18.67 8.64
C GLN A 73 -15.94 -19.47 9.92
N PRO A 74 -16.67 -20.59 9.82
CA PRO A 74 -16.79 -21.50 10.95
C PRO A 74 -15.41 -22.09 11.21
N SER A 75 -14.92 -21.96 12.43
CA SER A 75 -13.75 -22.70 12.91
C SER A 75 -14.03 -24.19 12.73
N THR A 76 -13.41 -24.79 11.72
CA THR A 76 -13.29 -26.24 11.59
C THR A 76 -11.99 -26.69 12.21
#